data_AF-A0A2V7EEU4-F1
#
_entry.id   AF-A0A2V7EEU4-F1
#
_cell.length_a   1.000
_cell.length_b   1.000
_cell.length_c   1.000
_cell.angle_alpha   90.00
_cell.angle_beta   90.00
_cell.angle_gamma   90.00
#
_symmetry.space_group_name_H-M   'P 1'
#
loop_
_entity.id
_entity.type
_entity.pdbx_description
1 polymer ?
#
loop_
_entity_poly.entity_id
_entity_poly.type
_entity_poly.pdbx_seq_one_letter_code
_entity_poly.pdbx_strand_id
1 'polypeptide(L)'
;MTRIFLPSAGRDDWQRLLADPDRHWRQGKSAFECSTAWEGAQQNPRGLPTLVATALDSHPSAANAELLVAIPELQVDLPGGGHPSQNDVWALLRGAAGIISLAVEAKSGEPLDRLVGEWLVDAPPT
;
A
#
# COMPACT_ATOMS: atom_id res chain seq x y z
N MET A 1 -19.29 5.61 -5.58
CA MET A 1 -18.90 4.23 -5.18
C MET A 1 -19.85 3.70 -4.11
N THR A 2 -20.14 2.40 -4.13
CA THR A 2 -20.80 1.73 -3.01
C THR A 2 -19.86 1.68 -1.80
N ARG A 3 -20.43 1.61 -0.59
CA ARG A 3 -19.67 1.47 0.68
C ARG A 3 -19.71 0.04 1.25
N ILE A 4 -20.09 -0.91 0.41
CA ILE A 4 -20.15 -2.34 0.76
C ILE A 4 -19.02 -3.02 0.02
N PHE A 5 -18.08 -3.59 0.77
CA PHE A 5 -16.93 -4.30 0.25
C PHE A 5 -17.10 -5.80 0.52
N LEU A 6 -16.65 -6.61 -0.43
CA LEU A 6 -16.55 -8.06 -0.27
C LEU A 6 -15.08 -8.42 -0.01
N PRO A 7 -14.81 -9.46 0.81
CA PRO A 7 -13.46 -9.99 0.94
C PRO A 7 -12.90 -10.41 -0.43
N SER A 8 -11.61 -10.16 -0.62
CA SER A 8 -10.87 -10.61 -1.81
C SER A 8 -10.92 -12.14 -1.94
N ALA A 9 -11.10 -12.62 -3.18
CA ALA A 9 -10.93 -14.02 -3.55
C ALA A 9 -9.48 -14.37 -3.95
N GLY A 10 -8.58 -13.38 -3.93
CA GLY A 10 -7.16 -13.51 -4.23
C GLY A 10 -6.66 -12.44 -5.19
N ARG A 11 -5.45 -12.66 -5.70
CA ARG A 11 -4.70 -11.64 -6.47
C ARG A 11 -5.40 -11.18 -7.75
N ASP A 12 -6.22 -12.01 -8.37
CA ASP A 12 -6.95 -11.64 -9.59
C ASP A 12 -7.95 -10.49 -9.32
N ASP A 13 -8.39 -10.32 -8.08
CA ASP A 13 -9.24 -9.19 -7.68
C ASP A 13 -8.47 -7.87 -7.72
N TRP A 14 -7.17 -7.90 -7.39
CA TRP A 14 -6.29 -6.74 -7.46
C TRP A 14 -5.98 -6.36 -8.90
N GLN A 15 -5.74 -7.35 -9.77
CA GLN A 15 -5.46 -7.10 -11.18
C GLN A 15 -6.57 -6.28 -11.85
N ARG A 16 -7.83 -6.55 -11.51
CA ARG A 16 -9.00 -5.87 -12.07
C ARG A 16 -9.11 -4.40 -11.67
N LEU A 17 -8.38 -3.95 -10.64
CA LEU A 17 -8.39 -2.57 -10.17
C LEU A 17 -7.35 -1.70 -10.88
N LEU A 18 -6.42 -2.31 -11.62
CA LEU A 18 -5.38 -1.58 -12.33
C LEU A 18 -5.95 -0.83 -13.54
N ALA A 19 -5.37 0.33 -13.84
CA ALA A 19 -5.74 1.13 -15.00
C ALA A 19 -5.51 0.39 -16.34
N ASP A 20 -4.49 -0.47 -16.41
CA ASP A 20 -4.19 -1.34 -17.54
C ASP A 20 -3.77 -2.74 -17.03
N PRO A 21 -4.75 -3.62 -16.77
CA PRO A 21 -4.52 -4.93 -16.15
C PRO A 21 -3.59 -5.85 -16.95
N ASP A 22 -3.62 -5.79 -18.28
CA ASP A 22 -2.80 -6.66 -19.13
C ASP A 22 -1.35 -6.19 -19.20
N ARG A 23 -1.14 -4.88 -19.13
CA ARG A 23 0.20 -4.29 -19.15
C ARG A 23 0.89 -4.33 -17.80
N HIS A 24 0.16 -4.01 -16.73
CA HIS A 24 0.75 -3.76 -15.41
C HIS A 24 0.86 -5.04 -14.55
N TRP A 25 0.10 -6.09 -14.88
CA TRP A 25 0.13 -7.33 -14.12
C TRP A 25 1.24 -8.29 -14.57
N ARG A 26 2.43 -8.10 -14.03
CA ARG A 26 3.61 -8.93 -14.35
C ARG A 26 4.44 -9.17 -13.11
N GLN A 27 4.95 -10.40 -12.96
CA GLN A 27 5.87 -10.72 -11.89
C GLN A 27 7.08 -9.77 -11.89
N GLY A 28 7.51 -9.35 -10.69
CA GLY A 28 8.55 -8.35 -10.49
C GLY A 28 8.10 -6.90 -10.69
N LYS A 29 6.83 -6.64 -11.02
CA LYS A 29 6.24 -5.28 -11.02
C LYS A 29 5.48 -5.02 -9.72
N SER A 30 5.48 -3.75 -9.30
CA SER A 30 4.95 -3.30 -8.01
C SER A 30 3.55 -3.85 -7.70
N ALA A 31 2.58 -3.69 -8.61
CA ALA A 31 1.21 -4.15 -8.38
C ALA A 31 1.11 -5.67 -8.12
N PHE A 32 1.83 -6.48 -8.90
CA PHE A 32 1.84 -7.94 -8.75
C PHE A 32 2.49 -8.36 -7.43
N GLU A 33 3.65 -7.79 -7.11
CA GLU A 33 4.38 -8.10 -5.88
C GLU A 33 3.62 -7.61 -4.64
N CYS A 34 2.98 -6.44 -4.72
CA CYS A 34 2.13 -5.89 -3.66
C CYS A 34 0.95 -6.84 -3.39
N SER A 35 0.20 -7.25 -4.41
CA SER A 35 -0.89 -8.22 -4.24
C SER A 35 -0.42 -9.52 -3.60
N THR A 36 0.76 -10.03 -4.02
CA THR A 36 1.31 -11.27 -3.49
C THR A 36 1.69 -11.14 -2.01
N ALA A 37 2.32 -10.02 -1.63
CA ALA A 37 2.70 -9.76 -0.26
C ALA A 37 1.49 -9.63 0.68
N TRP A 38 0.46 -8.90 0.26
CA TRP A 38 -0.74 -8.66 1.08
C TRP A 38 -1.66 -9.87 1.17
N GLU A 39 -1.91 -10.58 0.07
CA GLU A 39 -2.71 -11.81 0.09
C GLU A 39 -1.99 -12.93 0.88
N GLY A 40 -0.68 -13.08 0.69
CA GLY A 40 0.12 -14.05 1.44
C GLY A 40 0.18 -13.75 2.94
N ALA A 41 0.08 -12.49 3.33
CA ALA A 41 0.08 -12.06 4.72
C ALA A 41 -1.21 -12.40 5.48
N GLN A 42 -2.29 -12.79 4.81
CA GLN A 42 -3.56 -13.12 5.51
C GLN A 42 -3.44 -14.37 6.40
N GLN A 43 -2.38 -15.18 6.24
CA GLN A 43 -2.06 -16.28 7.14
C GLN A 43 -1.34 -15.84 8.43
N ASN A 44 -0.84 -14.61 8.48
CA ASN A 44 -0.20 -14.03 9.66
C ASN A 44 -1.27 -13.60 10.67
N PRO A 45 -1.09 -13.84 11.99
CA PRO A 45 -1.98 -13.31 13.03
C PRO A 45 -2.29 -11.81 12.94
N ARG A 46 -1.34 -10.98 12.47
CA ARG A 46 -1.52 -9.52 12.30
C ARG A 46 -2.14 -9.15 10.95
N GLY A 47 -2.25 -10.08 10.00
CA GLY A 47 -2.74 -9.84 8.63
C GLY A 47 -1.88 -8.90 7.78
N LEU A 48 -0.65 -8.57 8.21
CA LEU A 48 0.23 -7.59 7.57
C LEU A 48 1.45 -8.24 6.92
N PRO A 49 1.91 -7.74 5.76
CA PRO A 49 3.21 -8.11 5.21
C PRO A 49 4.32 -7.85 6.22
N THR A 50 5.32 -8.75 6.29
CA THR A 50 6.39 -8.69 7.29
C THR A 50 7.11 -7.35 7.31
N LEU A 51 7.47 -6.81 6.15
CA LEU A 51 8.18 -5.52 6.06
C LEU A 51 7.33 -4.36 6.60
N VAL A 52 6.02 -4.37 6.33
CA VAL A 52 5.09 -3.35 6.84
C VAL A 52 4.97 -3.47 8.36
N ALA A 53 4.81 -4.70 8.89
CA ALA A 53 4.76 -4.94 10.33
C ALA A 53 6.05 -4.47 11.03
N THR A 54 7.23 -4.79 10.48
CA THR A 54 8.52 -4.33 11.00
C THR A 54 8.64 -2.80 10.98
N ALA A 55 8.20 -2.14 9.91
CA ALA A 55 8.22 -0.68 9.84
C ALA A 55 7.30 -0.04 10.90
N LEU A 56 6.10 -0.60 11.11
CA LEU A 56 5.18 -0.11 12.13
C LEU A 56 5.74 -0.32 13.55
N ASP A 57 6.41 -1.44 13.80
CA ASP A 57 7.01 -1.75 15.10
C ASP A 57 8.21 -0.86 15.44
N SER A 58 8.77 -0.15 14.46
CA SER A 58 9.82 0.85 14.71
C SER A 58 9.33 2.08 15.49
N HIS A 59 8.01 2.31 15.55
CA HIS A 59 7.43 3.44 16.26
C HIS A 59 6.46 2.97 17.37
N PRO A 60 6.63 3.39 18.64
CA PRO A 60 5.81 2.90 19.75
C PRO A 60 4.30 3.08 19.58
N SER A 61 3.86 4.12 18.88
CA SER A 61 2.43 4.38 18.65
C SER A 61 1.79 3.44 17.62
N ALA A 62 2.59 2.74 16.82
CA ALA A 62 2.15 1.84 15.76
C ALA A 62 2.57 0.37 15.99
N ALA A 63 3.37 0.12 17.03
CA ALA A 63 3.83 -1.20 17.39
C ALA A 63 2.67 -2.16 17.67
N ASN A 64 2.82 -3.40 17.21
CA ASN A 64 1.83 -4.47 17.32
C ASN A 64 0.48 -4.16 16.64
N ALA A 65 0.42 -3.19 15.72
CA ALA A 65 -0.80 -2.93 14.98
C ALA A 65 -1.26 -4.15 14.17
N GLU A 66 -2.57 -4.39 14.15
CA GLU A 66 -3.24 -5.48 13.45
C GLU A 66 -4.12 -4.95 12.31
N LEU A 67 -4.13 -5.63 11.17
CA LEU A 67 -4.96 -5.26 10.03
C LEU A 67 -6.45 -5.47 10.33
N LEU A 68 -7.28 -4.46 10.07
CA LEU A 68 -8.74 -4.56 10.09
C LEU A 68 -9.33 -4.67 8.69
N VAL A 69 -8.86 -3.83 7.77
CA VAL A 69 -9.22 -3.88 6.35
C VAL A 69 -8.09 -3.29 5.52
N ALA A 70 -7.82 -3.88 4.36
CA ALA A 70 -6.99 -3.31 3.30
C ALA A 70 -7.85 -3.13 2.05
N ILE A 71 -7.74 -1.98 1.41
CA ILE A 71 -8.42 -1.63 0.17
C ILE A 71 -7.35 -1.24 -0.86
N PRO A 72 -7.05 -2.12 -1.82
CA PRO A 72 -6.16 -1.77 -2.92
C PRO A 72 -6.77 -0.71 -3.83
N GLU A 73 -5.92 0.16 -4.38
CA GLU A 73 -6.30 1.17 -5.39
C GLU A 73 -7.49 2.07 -4.96
N LEU A 74 -7.59 2.38 -3.66
CA LEU A 74 -8.67 3.22 -3.14
C LEU A 74 -8.56 4.64 -3.72
N GLN A 75 -9.51 4.99 -4.59
CA GLN A 75 -9.57 6.31 -5.21
C GLN A 75 -10.15 7.38 -4.28
N VAL A 76 -9.45 8.52 -4.22
CA VAL A 76 -9.81 9.69 -3.42
C VAL A 76 -9.82 10.92 -4.33
N ASP A 77 -10.95 11.62 -4.35
CA ASP A 77 -11.07 12.90 -5.07
C ASP A 77 -10.31 13.99 -4.30
N LEU A 78 -9.28 14.56 -4.93
CA LEU A 78 -8.52 15.68 -4.37
C LEU A 78 -8.97 17.00 -5.01
N PRO A 79 -9.25 18.05 -4.21
CA PRO A 79 -9.59 19.37 -4.75
C PRO A 79 -8.51 19.89 -5.71
N GLY A 80 -8.93 20.34 -6.89
CA GLY A 80 -8.02 20.88 -7.91
C GLY A 80 -7.35 19.82 -8.81
N GLY A 81 -7.57 18.52 -8.56
CA GLY A 81 -7.16 17.45 -9.46
C GLY A 81 -8.15 17.23 -10.60
N GLY A 82 -7.65 16.96 -11.81
CA GLY A 82 -8.50 16.56 -12.95
C GLY A 82 -8.91 15.08 -12.94
N HIS A 83 -8.34 14.28 -12.04
CA HIS A 83 -8.60 12.86 -11.86
C HIS A 83 -8.41 12.47 -10.37
N PRO A 84 -9.05 11.39 -9.90
CA PRO A 84 -8.84 10.88 -8.54
C PRO A 84 -7.38 10.50 -8.29
N SER A 85 -6.93 10.64 -7.05
CA SER A 85 -5.64 10.13 -6.57
C SER A 85 -5.84 8.78 -5.87
N GLN A 86 -4.81 7.95 -5.83
CA GLN A 86 -4.83 6.65 -5.18
C GLN A 86 -3.41 6.24 -4.77
N ASN A 87 -3.32 5.48 -3.69
CA ASN A 87 -2.14 4.71 -3.32
C ASN A 87 -2.37 3.24 -3.69
N ASP A 88 -1.30 2.46 -3.82
CA ASP A 88 -1.43 1.04 -4.13
C ASP A 88 -2.30 0.30 -3.09
N VAL A 89 -2.15 0.63 -1.80
CA VAL A 89 -3.02 0.10 -0.72
C VAL A 89 -3.31 1.17 0.32
N TRP A 90 -4.59 1.34 0.66
CA TRP A 90 -5.00 1.97 1.91
C TRP A 90 -5.43 0.90 2.91
N ALA A 91 -4.99 1.00 4.17
CA ALA A 91 -5.33 0.05 5.21
C ALA A 91 -5.76 0.74 6.50
N LEU A 92 -6.75 0.14 7.17
CA LEU A 92 -7.17 0.49 8.50
C LEU A 92 -6.62 -0.53 9.48
N LEU A 93 -5.90 -0.07 10.50
CA LEU A 93 -5.30 -0.93 11.51
C LEU A 93 -5.86 -0.63 12.90
N ARG A 94 -5.85 -1.64 13.75
CA ARG A 94 -6.03 -1.51 15.19
C ARG A 94 -4.64 -1.41 15.84
N GLY A 95 -4.36 -0.28 16.48
CA GLY A 95 -3.19 -0.09 17.34
C GLY A 95 -3.58 0.01 18.81
N ALA A 96 -2.58 0.04 19.69
CA ALA A 96 -2.80 0.12 21.14
C ALA A 96 -3.56 1.40 21.58
N ALA A 97 -3.35 2.51 20.88
CA ALA A 97 -3.96 3.81 21.18
C ALA A 97 -5.23 4.11 20.36
N GLY A 98 -5.68 3.18 19.50
CA GLY A 98 -6.86 3.38 18.66
C GLY A 98 -6.65 2.92 17.22
N ILE A 99 -7.32 3.59 16.29
CA ILE A 99 -7.29 3.25 14.87
C ILE A 99 -6.16 3.99 14.16
N ILE A 100 -5.45 3.29 13.28
CA ILE A 100 -4.38 3.84 12.44
C ILE A 100 -4.84 3.77 10.98
N SER A 101 -4.78 4.91 10.29
CA SER A 101 -4.92 4.97 8.83
C SER A 101 -3.54 4.85 8.21
N LEU A 102 -3.32 3.82 7.39
CA LEU A 102 -2.08 3.55 6.71
C LEU A 102 -2.28 3.68 5.20
N ALA A 103 -1.42 4.44 4.53
CA ALA A 103 -1.30 4.44 3.07
C ALA A 103 0.05 3.81 2.70
N VAL A 104 0.03 2.91 1.72
CA VAL A 104 1.22 2.21 1.23
C VAL A 104 1.34 2.42 -0.27
N GLU A 105 2.53 2.88 -0.66
CA GLU A 105 2.95 2.96 -2.05
C GLU A 105 3.99 1.86 -2.31
N ALA A 106 3.66 0.92 -3.18
CA ALA A 106 4.55 -0.13 -3.63
C ALA A 106 5.41 0.40 -4.80
N LYS A 107 6.72 0.48 -4.57
CA LYS A 107 7.69 0.74 -5.64
C LYS A 107 8.54 -0.51 -5.83
N SER A 108 8.61 -0.98 -7.07
CA SER A 108 9.57 -2.01 -7.49
C SER A 108 10.72 -1.35 -8.22
N GLY A 109 11.94 -1.50 -7.72
CA GLY A 109 13.15 -1.00 -8.39
C GLY A 109 13.62 0.40 -7.97
N GLU A 110 12.98 1.00 -6.95
CA GLU A 110 13.51 2.18 -6.27
C GLU A 110 14.13 1.75 -4.93
N PRO A 111 15.41 2.05 -4.68
CA PRO A 111 16.12 1.48 -3.54
C PRO A 111 15.72 2.08 -2.18
N LEU A 112 15.08 3.26 -2.15
CA LEU A 112 14.70 4.00 -0.92
C LEU A 112 15.83 4.02 0.14
N ASP A 113 17.07 4.01 -0.31
CA ASP A 113 18.29 3.76 0.47
C ASP A 113 19.00 5.06 0.88
N ARG A 114 18.66 6.16 0.22
CA ARG A 114 19.27 7.48 0.41
C ARG A 114 18.24 8.47 0.94
N LEU A 115 18.72 9.41 1.75
CA LEU A 115 17.89 10.51 2.22
C LEU A 115 17.52 11.44 1.05
N VAL A 116 16.33 12.04 1.12
CA VAL A 116 15.89 13.04 0.12
C VAL A 116 16.92 14.17 -0.04
N GLY A 117 17.56 14.59 1.07
CA GLY A 117 18.60 15.61 1.04
C GLY A 117 19.82 15.21 0.20
N GLU A 118 20.16 13.92 0.14
CA GLU A 118 21.26 13.43 -0.70
C GLU A 118 20.87 13.33 -2.17
N TRP A 119 19.59 13.03 -2.47
CA TRP A 119 19.06 13.02 -3.83
C TRP A 119 19.04 14.41 -4.44
N LEU A 120 18.70 15.43 -3.66
CA LEU A 120 18.57 16.81 -4.14
C LEU A 120 19.90 17.48 -4.47
N VAL A 121 21.04 16.93 -4.02
CA VAL A 121 22.38 17.45 -4.35
C VAL A 121 22.64 17.42 -5.86
N ASP A 122 22.16 16.40 -6.54
CA ASP A 122 22.39 16.18 -7.98
C ASP A 122 21.17 16.57 -8.83
N ALA A 123 20.11 17.11 -8.22
CA ALA A 123 18.90 17.49 -8.94
C ALA A 123 19.13 18.75 -9.78
N PRO A 124 18.64 18.80 -11.03
CA PRO A 124 18.70 20.03 -11.82
C PRO A 124 17.92 21.15 -11.12
N PRO A 125 18.37 22.41 -11.22
CA PRO A 125 17.65 23.53 -10.62
C PRO A 125 16.25 23.62 -11.22
N THR A 126 15.25 23.80 -10.35
CA THR A 126 13.84 24.03 -10.70
C THR A 126 13.61 25.41 -11.28
#